data_AF-A0A5C7QVJ3-F1
#
_entry.id   AF-A0A5C7QVJ3-F1
#
_cell.length_a   1.000
_cell.length_b   1.000
_cell.length_c   1.000
_cell.angle_alpha   90.00
_cell.angle_beta   90.00
_cell.angle_gamma   90.00
#
_symmetry.space_group_name_H-M   'P 1'
#
loop_
_entity.id
_entity.type
_entity.pdbx_description
1 polymer ?
#
loop_
_entity_poly.entity_id
_entity_poly.type
_entity_poly.pdbx_seq_one_letter_code
_entity_poly.pdbx_strand_id
1 'polypeptide(L)'
;MPTCWWPSHLIGRSACGIHLACARSGRSTFAPPRSSPCAAVRQCTGRSTMTTTPLSLPALRALMQIDRWKGRLLSSAFGPRGGPVRRSRGGEVDDAGGECRAAMRSVLESQIIPRLLQVTRPPVATPVVAKAAAPAAADIDTFSRLCVAGDRAACTALIERLLAEGLPADSVLVDLVAPAARLLGQRWEDDTLDFMSVTVGLVLMHEMIHALGYEVHDGPQESGVMRRVMLASAPGSQHVLGLSIVSEFFRKAGWQVVLEVSPSRAELCRAVGNEWFDLVGLSVGLESQLADLPALVGTLRKASRNPQPPVLLGGPVFLQRDDLDAAQFGAQAICRDARESLGLAASLVVR
;
A
#
# COMPACT_ATOMS: atom_id res chain seq x y z
N MET A 1 25.71 -15.68 3.89
CA MET A 1 24.45 -16.31 4.37
C MET A 1 23.41 -15.20 4.44
N PRO A 2 22.40 -15.15 3.55
CA PRO A 2 21.43 -14.05 3.57
C PRO A 2 20.18 -14.50 4.33
N THR A 3 19.94 -13.88 5.49
CA THR A 3 18.75 -14.05 6.33
C THR A 3 17.69 -13.02 5.95
N CYS A 4 16.43 -13.45 5.87
CA CYS A 4 15.24 -12.63 5.65
C CYS A 4 15.16 -11.41 6.60
N TRP A 5 14.95 -10.21 6.06
CA TRP A 5 14.82 -8.94 6.81
C TRP A 5 13.37 -8.53 7.11
N TRP A 6 12.47 -9.52 7.19
CA TRP A 6 11.19 -9.42 7.90
C TRP A 6 10.96 -10.76 8.62
N PRO A 7 11.08 -10.83 9.96
CA PRO A 7 10.85 -12.06 10.67
C PRO A 7 9.35 -12.28 10.86
N SER A 8 8.76 -13.11 9.99
CA SER A 8 7.42 -13.68 10.17
C SER A 8 7.25 -14.51 11.46
N HIS A 9 8.32 -14.66 12.26
CA HIS A 9 8.37 -15.46 13.49
C HIS A 9 8.42 -14.66 14.81
N LEU A 10 8.42 -13.32 14.81
CA LEU A 10 8.57 -12.52 16.04
C LEU A 10 7.29 -11.89 16.62
N ILE A 11 6.12 -12.13 16.03
CA ILE A 11 4.82 -11.72 16.61
C ILE A 11 4.50 -12.45 17.95
N GLY A 12 5.33 -13.43 18.36
CA GLY A 12 5.12 -14.21 19.59
C GLY A 12 6.11 -13.98 20.75
N ARG A 13 7.05 -13.02 20.71
CA ARG A 13 8.12 -12.95 21.76
C ARG A 13 8.41 -11.59 22.41
N SER A 14 7.82 -10.48 21.99
CA SER A 14 8.02 -9.18 22.67
C SER A 14 6.90 -8.83 23.66
N ALA A 15 6.66 -9.74 24.61
CA ALA A 15 5.90 -9.45 25.82
C ALA A 15 6.55 -10.15 27.01
N CYS A 16 7.82 -9.87 27.28
CA CYS A 16 8.43 -10.16 28.57
C CYS A 16 9.73 -9.35 28.73
N GLY A 17 9.79 -8.48 29.74
CA GLY A 17 11.05 -7.91 30.20
C GLY A 17 11.15 -6.39 30.28
N ILE A 18 10.17 -5.71 30.89
CA ILE A 18 10.46 -4.46 31.60
C ILE A 18 11.15 -4.88 32.90
N HIS A 19 12.43 -4.59 33.07
CA HIS A 19 13.06 -4.58 34.39
C HIS A 19 13.87 -3.30 34.60
N LEU A 20 13.45 -2.59 35.65
CA LEU A 20 14.06 -1.41 36.24
C LEU A 20 15.58 -1.54 36.39
N ALA A 21 16.31 -0.56 35.88
CA ALA A 21 17.66 -0.24 36.35
C ALA A 21 17.55 0.54 37.67
N CYS A 22 17.87 -0.13 38.79
CA CYS A 22 18.13 0.52 40.07
C CYS A 22 19.64 0.54 40.34
N ALA A 23 20.10 1.61 40.98
CA ALA A 23 21.47 2.11 40.96
C ALA A 23 22.51 1.27 41.75
N ARG A 24 23.76 1.48 41.33
CA ARG A 24 25.04 0.99 41.89
C ARG A 24 25.20 1.25 43.40
N SER A 25 25.78 0.27 44.12
CA SER A 25 26.88 0.52 45.09
C SER A 25 27.59 -0.80 45.46
N GLY A 26 28.93 -0.74 45.65
CA GLY A 26 29.66 -1.66 46.53
C GLY A 26 30.61 -2.71 45.92
N ARG A 27 31.91 -2.35 45.83
CA ARG A 27 33.16 -3.09 46.22
C ARG A 27 32.98 -4.51 46.83
N SER A 28 33.84 -5.53 46.71
CA SER A 28 35.25 -5.67 46.28
C SER A 28 35.64 -7.16 46.15
N THR A 29 36.68 -7.41 45.35
CA THR A 29 37.81 -8.35 45.54
C THR A 29 37.66 -9.88 45.72
N PHE A 30 38.65 -10.54 45.10
CA PHE A 30 39.30 -11.83 45.37
C PHE A 30 38.91 -13.05 44.52
N ALA A 31 39.94 -13.62 43.88
CA ALA A 31 40.01 -14.89 43.15
C ALA A 31 41.10 -15.76 43.82
N PRO A 32 41.45 -16.95 43.29
CA PRO A 32 40.75 -18.26 43.30
C PRO A 32 41.57 -19.29 44.13
N PRO A 33 41.35 -20.64 44.12
CA PRO A 33 41.85 -21.51 43.02
C PRO A 33 41.15 -22.88 42.75
N ARG A 34 41.35 -23.38 41.51
CA ARG A 34 41.66 -24.75 41.00
C ARG A 34 40.72 -25.98 41.14
N SER A 35 40.80 -26.77 40.05
CA SER A 35 40.62 -28.23 39.80
C SER A 35 39.22 -28.86 39.54
N SER A 36 39.12 -29.44 38.34
CA SER A 36 38.09 -30.32 37.73
C SER A 36 38.04 -31.74 38.37
N PRO A 37 37.31 -32.75 37.81
CA PRO A 37 36.01 -32.83 37.11
C PRO A 37 35.08 -33.93 37.72
N CYS A 38 33.92 -34.18 37.08
CA CYS A 38 33.15 -35.45 37.01
C CYS A 38 31.71 -35.49 37.59
N ALA A 39 30.86 -36.26 36.90
CA ALA A 39 29.57 -36.84 37.29
C ALA A 39 28.26 -36.01 37.18
N ALA A 40 27.63 -36.14 36.01
CA ALA A 40 26.32 -36.73 35.74
C ALA A 40 25.14 -36.66 36.76
N VAL A 41 23.96 -36.42 36.16
CA VAL A 41 22.58 -36.79 36.57
C VAL A 41 21.90 -35.94 37.66
N ARG A 42 20.88 -35.17 37.26
CA ARG A 42 19.46 -35.45 37.59
C ARG A 42 18.51 -34.38 37.03
N GLN A 43 17.50 -34.89 36.33
CA GLN A 43 16.27 -34.19 35.98
C GLN A 43 15.59 -33.68 37.25
N CYS A 44 15.19 -32.40 37.26
CA CYS A 44 14.10 -31.93 38.10
C CYS A 44 12.96 -31.47 37.18
N THR A 45 11.96 -32.32 37.15
CA THR A 45 10.61 -32.11 36.64
C THR A 45 9.94 -30.95 37.37
N GLY A 46 9.55 -29.92 36.62
CA GLY A 46 8.73 -28.81 37.11
C GLY A 46 7.80 -28.33 36.01
N ARG A 47 6.79 -29.14 35.69
CA ARG A 47 5.71 -28.81 34.74
C ARG A 47 4.73 -27.88 35.47
N SER A 48 4.76 -26.58 35.15
CA SER A 48 3.64 -25.67 35.38
C SER A 48 3.06 -25.27 34.03
N THR A 49 1.89 -25.81 33.74
CA THR A 49 1.05 -25.48 32.60
C THR A 49 0.43 -24.10 32.82
N MET A 50 0.85 -23.10 32.04
CA MET A 50 0.05 -21.89 31.82
C MET A 50 -0.45 -21.89 30.39
N THR A 51 -1.71 -22.24 30.25
CA THR A 51 -2.52 -22.09 29.05
C THR A 51 -2.59 -20.60 28.72
N THR A 52 -1.92 -20.17 27.66
CA THR A 52 -2.13 -18.86 27.06
C THR A 52 -2.62 -19.08 25.64
N THR A 53 -3.91 -18.82 25.46
CA THR A 53 -4.61 -18.82 24.17
C THR A 53 -3.99 -17.73 23.29
N PRO A 54 -3.46 -18.04 22.09
CA PRO A 54 -3.02 -16.99 21.18
C PRO A 54 -4.25 -16.25 20.65
N LEU A 55 -4.23 -14.91 20.77
CA LEU A 55 -5.17 -14.02 20.11
C LEU A 55 -5.21 -14.36 18.62
N SER A 56 -6.42 -14.56 18.12
CA SER A 56 -6.68 -15.08 16.80
C SER A 56 -6.33 -14.06 15.69
N LEU A 57 -6.23 -14.57 14.47
CA LEU A 57 -5.99 -13.88 13.20
C LEU A 57 -6.97 -12.74 12.74
N PRO A 58 -8.06 -12.30 13.43
CA PRO A 58 -8.94 -11.27 12.87
C PRO A 58 -8.35 -9.86 12.76
N ALA A 59 -7.43 -9.43 13.64
CA ALA A 59 -6.98 -8.02 13.68
C ALA A 59 -6.14 -7.62 12.45
N LEU A 60 -5.25 -8.50 11.98
CA LEU A 60 -4.50 -8.30 10.73
C LEU A 60 -5.39 -8.41 9.48
N ARG A 61 -6.48 -9.20 9.55
CA ARG A 61 -7.48 -9.29 8.47
C ARG A 61 -8.41 -8.08 8.41
N ALA A 62 -8.62 -7.37 9.51
CA ALA A 62 -9.45 -6.17 9.54
C ALA A 62 -8.77 -4.97 8.86
N LEU A 63 -7.44 -4.83 9.02
CA LEU A 63 -6.65 -3.78 8.36
C LEU A 63 -6.49 -3.98 6.84
N MET A 64 -6.70 -5.19 6.32
CA MET A 64 -6.65 -5.50 4.88
C MET A 64 -8.03 -5.64 4.20
N GLN A 65 -9.15 -5.44 4.93
CA GLN A 65 -10.51 -5.66 4.38
C GLN A 65 -11.29 -4.38 4.08
N ILE A 66 -10.68 -3.20 4.17
CA ILE A 66 -11.34 -1.93 3.82
C ILE A 66 -11.60 -1.81 2.31
N ASP A 67 -10.97 -2.63 1.46
CA ASP A 67 -11.24 -2.69 0.01
C ASP A 67 -12.35 -3.67 -0.43
N ARG A 68 -13.01 -4.38 0.49
CA ARG A 68 -14.07 -5.37 0.14
C ARG A 68 -15.50 -4.82 0.03
N TRP A 69 -15.71 -3.52 0.25
CA TRP A 69 -17.06 -2.93 0.29
C TRP A 69 -17.58 -2.31 -1.02
N LYS A 70 -16.80 -2.26 -2.10
CA LYS A 70 -17.26 -1.67 -3.39
C LYS A 70 -17.74 -2.67 -4.46
N GLY A 71 -17.81 -3.97 -4.18
CA GLY A 71 -18.08 -5.01 -5.18
C GLY A 71 -19.52 -5.55 -5.29
N ARG A 72 -20.52 -4.98 -4.60
CA ARG A 72 -21.86 -5.61 -4.53
C ARG A 72 -23.06 -4.71 -4.86
N LEU A 73 -22.85 -3.51 -5.40
CA LEU A 73 -23.93 -2.57 -5.73
C LEU A 73 -24.08 -2.22 -7.23
N LEU A 74 -23.33 -2.86 -8.14
CA LEU A 74 -23.39 -2.55 -9.58
C LEU A 74 -23.66 -3.77 -10.50
N SER A 75 -24.27 -4.83 -9.98
CA SER A 75 -24.59 -6.04 -10.76
C SER A 75 -26.08 -6.24 -11.09
N SER A 76 -26.97 -5.29 -10.81
CA SER A 76 -28.42 -5.46 -11.07
C SER A 76 -29.05 -4.48 -12.07
N ALA A 77 -28.27 -3.66 -12.78
CA ALA A 77 -28.82 -2.64 -13.67
C ALA A 77 -28.93 -3.01 -15.16
N PHE A 78 -28.40 -4.15 -15.62
CA PHE A 78 -28.50 -4.53 -17.03
C PHE A 78 -28.76 -6.03 -17.23
N GLY A 79 -30.03 -6.35 -17.54
CA GLY A 79 -30.49 -7.63 -18.09
C GLY A 79 -31.52 -7.38 -19.21
N PRO A 80 -31.64 -8.26 -20.21
CA PRO A 80 -31.99 -7.90 -21.58
C PRO A 80 -33.49 -7.83 -21.91
N ARG A 81 -33.75 -7.24 -23.09
CA ARG A 81 -35.05 -6.94 -23.71
C ARG A 81 -35.97 -8.18 -23.92
N GLY A 82 -37.24 -8.02 -23.54
CA GLY A 82 -38.46 -8.31 -24.33
C GLY A 82 -38.85 -9.75 -24.70
N GLY A 83 -39.97 -10.25 -24.13
CA GLY A 83 -40.78 -11.39 -24.59
C GLY A 83 -42.07 -11.55 -23.74
N PRO A 84 -43.21 -12.05 -24.28
CA PRO A 84 -44.55 -11.62 -23.85
C PRO A 84 -45.02 -12.27 -22.53
N VAL A 85 -45.61 -11.44 -21.67
CA VAL A 85 -46.16 -11.82 -20.36
C VAL A 85 -47.53 -12.49 -20.54
N ARG A 86 -47.61 -13.78 -20.23
CA ARG A 86 -48.85 -14.51 -20.01
C ARG A 86 -49.37 -14.17 -18.60
N ARG A 87 -50.55 -13.57 -18.52
CA ARG A 87 -51.27 -13.29 -17.26
C ARG A 87 -51.59 -14.59 -16.52
N SER A 88 -51.09 -14.71 -15.29
CA SER A 88 -51.66 -15.58 -14.27
C SER A 88 -51.74 -14.84 -12.94
N ARG A 89 -52.90 -14.98 -12.30
CA ARG A 89 -53.41 -14.29 -11.12
C ARG A 89 -52.66 -14.66 -9.83
N GLY A 90 -52.59 -13.68 -8.93
CA GLY A 90 -52.63 -13.88 -7.47
C GLY A 90 -51.27 -14.05 -6.79
N GLY A 91 -50.93 -13.11 -5.89
CA GLY A 91 -49.76 -13.23 -5.01
C GLY A 91 -49.24 -11.87 -4.54
N GLU A 92 -49.69 -11.46 -3.37
CA GLU A 92 -49.41 -10.23 -2.63
C GLU A 92 -47.98 -10.24 -2.07
N VAL A 93 -47.01 -9.54 -2.69
CA VAL A 93 -45.67 -9.27 -2.13
C VAL A 93 -45.07 -7.99 -2.76
N ASP A 94 -44.36 -7.19 -1.95
CA ASP A 94 -43.46 -6.04 -2.26
C ASP A 94 -44.01 -4.60 -2.22
N ASP A 95 -44.57 -4.19 -1.08
CA ASP A 95 -44.80 -2.75 -0.75
C ASP A 95 -43.59 -2.13 0.02
N ALA A 96 -42.96 -2.90 0.92
CA ALA A 96 -41.87 -2.42 1.77
C ALA A 96 -40.56 -2.06 1.01
N GLY A 97 -40.29 -2.72 -0.11
CA GLY A 97 -39.12 -2.43 -0.96
C GLY A 97 -39.27 -1.13 -1.76
N GLY A 98 -40.51 -0.74 -2.08
CA GLY A 98 -40.83 0.50 -2.78
C GLY A 98 -40.66 1.72 -1.89
N GLU A 99 -41.14 1.64 -0.65
CA GLU A 99 -41.03 2.72 0.34
C GLU A 99 -39.57 3.00 0.73
N CYS A 100 -38.76 1.96 0.95
CA CYS A 100 -37.34 2.12 1.26
C CYS A 100 -36.57 2.77 0.09
N ARG A 101 -36.87 2.37 -1.15
CA ARG A 101 -36.25 2.93 -2.35
C ARG A 101 -36.69 4.37 -2.64
N ALA A 102 -37.94 4.71 -2.32
CA ALA A 102 -38.48 6.06 -2.42
C ALA A 102 -37.87 6.99 -1.34
N ALA A 103 -37.77 6.51 -0.10
CA ALA A 103 -37.13 7.23 0.99
C ALA A 103 -35.64 7.50 0.70
N MET A 104 -34.91 6.51 0.19
CA MET A 104 -33.50 6.66 -0.16
C MET A 104 -33.29 7.61 -1.35
N ARG A 105 -34.18 7.60 -2.34
CA ARG A 105 -34.15 8.57 -3.46
C ARG A 105 -34.41 9.99 -2.96
N SER A 106 -35.38 10.17 -2.07
CA SER A 106 -35.69 11.46 -1.48
C SER A 106 -34.50 12.05 -0.71
N VAL A 107 -33.78 11.25 0.08
CA VAL A 107 -32.57 11.71 0.79
C VAL A 107 -31.44 12.07 -0.17
N LEU A 108 -31.22 11.27 -1.22
CA LEU A 108 -30.23 11.56 -2.25
C LEU A 108 -30.51 12.88 -2.97
N GLU A 109 -31.75 13.10 -3.40
CA GLU A 109 -32.15 14.27 -4.18
C GLU A 109 -32.26 15.55 -3.34
N SER A 110 -32.72 15.45 -2.08
CA SER A 110 -32.95 16.62 -1.24
C SER A 110 -31.75 17.04 -0.39
N GLN A 111 -30.84 16.11 -0.03
CA GLN A 111 -29.76 16.41 0.91
C GLN A 111 -28.37 16.20 0.34
N ILE A 112 -28.16 15.15 -0.48
CA ILE A 112 -26.82 14.79 -0.95
C ILE A 112 -26.46 15.55 -2.23
N ILE A 113 -27.31 15.47 -3.27
CA ILE A 113 -27.06 16.11 -4.58
C ILE A 113 -26.91 17.64 -4.45
N PRO A 114 -27.76 18.38 -3.72
CA PRO A 114 -27.62 19.82 -3.60
C PRO A 114 -26.34 20.25 -2.88
N ARG A 115 -25.88 19.47 -1.88
CA ARG A 115 -24.63 19.74 -1.16
C ARG A 115 -23.41 19.48 -2.03
N LEU A 116 -23.47 18.51 -2.93
CA LEU A 116 -22.41 18.24 -3.91
C LEU A 116 -22.37 19.32 -5.01
N LEU A 117 -23.52 19.86 -5.43
CA LEU A 117 -23.59 20.96 -6.40
C LEU A 117 -23.13 22.31 -5.84
N GLN A 118 -23.19 22.51 -4.52
CA GLN A 118 -22.72 23.72 -3.85
C GLN A 118 -21.20 23.77 -3.64
N VAL A 119 -20.48 22.68 -3.91
CA VAL A 119 -19.01 22.69 -4.02
C VAL A 119 -18.63 23.23 -5.41
N THR A 120 -19.02 24.47 -5.69
CA THR A 120 -18.52 25.17 -6.89
C THR A 120 -17.16 25.75 -6.54
N ARG A 121 -16.08 25.09 -6.99
CA ARG A 121 -14.72 25.61 -6.85
C ARG A 121 -14.54 26.81 -7.79
N PRO A 122 -13.91 27.92 -7.36
CA PRO A 122 -13.47 28.94 -8.29
C PRO A 122 -12.47 28.33 -9.29
N PRO A 123 -12.40 28.84 -10.53
CA PRO A 123 -11.46 28.33 -11.52
C PRO A 123 -10.05 28.41 -10.97
N VAL A 124 -9.36 27.26 -10.97
CA VAL A 124 -7.94 27.16 -10.60
C VAL A 124 -7.17 27.98 -11.63
N ALA A 125 -6.67 29.15 -11.21
CA ALA A 125 -5.69 29.88 -11.98
C ALA A 125 -4.49 28.96 -12.20
N THR A 126 -4.09 28.77 -13.46
CA THR A 126 -2.82 28.13 -13.80
C THR A 126 -1.70 28.92 -13.10
N PRO A 127 -1.01 28.36 -12.09
CA PRO A 127 0.11 29.06 -11.50
C PRO A 127 1.21 29.09 -12.55
N VAL A 128 1.76 30.28 -12.78
CA VAL A 128 3.02 30.46 -13.48
C VAL A 128 4.05 29.59 -12.74
N VAL A 129 4.61 28.60 -13.45
CA VAL A 129 5.55 27.62 -12.88
C VAL A 129 6.87 28.33 -12.57
N ALA A 130 6.95 28.95 -11.39
CA ALA A 130 8.22 29.09 -10.72
C ALA A 130 8.72 27.66 -10.43
N LYS A 131 10.00 27.38 -10.69
CA LYS A 131 10.61 26.08 -10.39
C LYS A 131 10.39 25.77 -8.90
N ALA A 132 9.39 24.97 -8.60
CA ALA A 132 9.06 24.58 -7.24
C ALA A 132 10.31 23.94 -6.63
N ALA A 133 10.78 24.49 -5.51
CA ALA A 133 11.88 23.90 -4.77
C ALA A 133 11.37 22.57 -4.21
N ALA A 134 12.17 21.50 -4.38
CA ALA A 134 11.90 20.25 -3.69
C ALA A 134 11.86 20.50 -2.16
N PRO A 135 11.08 19.72 -1.40
CA PRO A 135 11.04 19.85 0.06
C PRO A 135 12.44 19.83 0.66
N ALA A 136 12.71 20.68 1.64
CA ALA A 136 14.00 20.67 2.29
C ALA A 136 14.16 19.36 3.09
N ALA A 137 15.41 18.95 3.33
CA ALA A 137 15.69 17.78 4.19
C ALA A 137 15.04 17.93 5.60
N ALA A 138 14.94 19.17 6.09
CA ALA A 138 14.26 19.48 7.35
C ALA A 138 12.74 19.24 7.28
N ASP A 139 12.09 19.48 6.14
CA ASP A 139 10.67 19.20 5.95
C ASP A 139 10.41 17.68 5.95
N ILE A 140 11.27 16.91 5.27
CA ILE A 140 11.20 15.44 5.24
C ILE A 140 11.38 14.86 6.64
N ASP A 141 12.38 15.34 7.39
CA ASP A 141 12.60 14.95 8.79
C ASP A 141 11.37 15.28 9.65
N THR A 142 10.88 16.52 9.56
CA THR A 142 9.74 16.98 10.34
C THR A 142 8.50 16.14 10.03
N PHE A 143 8.19 15.94 8.76
CA PHE A 143 7.09 15.10 8.33
C PHE A 143 7.22 13.67 8.87
N SER A 144 8.40 13.06 8.79
CA SER A 144 8.64 11.71 9.33
C SER A 144 8.35 11.62 10.84
N ARG A 145 8.76 12.63 11.62
CA ARG A 145 8.52 12.68 13.07
C ARG A 145 7.05 12.88 13.41
N LEU A 146 6.36 13.76 12.69
CA LEU A 146 4.92 13.97 12.86
C LEU A 146 4.13 12.69 12.54
N CYS A 147 4.52 11.96 11.49
CA CYS A 147 3.92 10.68 11.16
C CYS A 147 4.10 9.65 12.28
N VAL A 148 5.32 9.52 12.82
CA VAL A 148 5.60 8.60 13.95
C VAL A 148 4.83 8.99 15.20
N ALA A 149 4.64 10.28 15.46
CA ALA A 149 3.83 10.78 16.57
C ALA A 149 2.32 10.56 16.38
N GLY A 150 1.87 10.14 15.18
CA GLY A 150 0.45 10.01 14.86
C GLY A 150 -0.29 11.34 14.75
N ASP A 151 0.43 12.46 14.62
CA ASP A 151 -0.17 13.80 14.58
C ASP A 151 -0.68 14.13 13.18
N ARG A 152 -1.88 13.65 12.88
CA ARG A 152 -2.54 13.88 11.59
C ARG A 152 -2.69 15.37 11.28
N ALA A 153 -3.09 16.18 12.26
CA ALA A 153 -3.36 17.59 12.04
C ALA A 153 -2.08 18.34 11.67
N ALA A 154 -0.97 18.06 12.36
CA ALA A 154 0.31 18.65 12.01
C ALA A 154 0.86 18.16 10.67
N CYS A 155 0.68 16.87 10.31
CA CYS A 155 1.01 16.36 8.99
C CYS A 155 0.25 17.10 7.88
N THR A 156 -1.06 17.28 8.04
CA THR A 156 -1.90 18.01 7.09
C THR A 156 -1.45 19.47 6.98
N ALA A 157 -1.26 20.16 8.10
CA ALA A 157 -0.80 21.56 8.11
C ALA A 157 0.57 21.74 7.43
N LEU A 158 1.49 20.78 7.61
CA LEU A 158 2.78 20.78 6.93
C LEU A 158 2.62 20.62 5.42
N ILE A 159 1.80 19.69 4.97
CA ILE A 159 1.52 19.48 3.54
C ILE A 159 0.85 20.73 2.94
N GLU A 160 -0.17 21.29 3.59
CA GLU A 160 -0.86 22.49 3.14
C GLU A 160 0.08 23.69 3.02
N ARG A 161 1.00 23.86 3.97
CA ARG A 161 2.04 24.89 3.90
C ARG A 161 2.92 24.70 2.66
N LEU A 162 3.43 23.49 2.42
CA LEU A 162 4.28 23.19 1.27
C LEU A 162 3.54 23.41 -0.06
N LEU A 163 2.26 23.04 -0.13
CA LEU A 163 1.40 23.32 -1.28
C LEU A 163 1.22 24.83 -1.51
N ALA A 164 1.00 25.61 -0.44
CA ALA A 164 0.88 27.06 -0.50
C ALA A 164 2.19 27.76 -0.91
N GLU A 165 3.33 27.15 -0.58
CA GLU A 165 4.68 27.56 -1.04
C GLU A 165 4.94 27.17 -2.52
N GLY A 166 3.99 26.50 -3.18
CA GLY A 166 4.04 26.19 -4.60
C GLY A 166 4.54 24.79 -4.93
N LEU A 167 4.69 23.90 -3.94
CA LEU A 167 5.01 22.49 -4.20
C LEU A 167 3.82 21.83 -4.94
N PRO A 168 4.04 21.19 -6.09
CA PRO A 168 2.99 20.45 -6.77
C PRO A 168 2.49 19.26 -5.93
N ALA A 169 1.19 18.97 -5.96
CA ALA A 169 0.59 17.90 -5.16
C ALA A 169 1.19 16.50 -5.45
N ASP A 170 1.58 16.23 -6.69
CA ASP A 170 2.30 15.01 -7.06
C ASP A 170 3.74 14.97 -6.50
N SER A 171 4.37 16.13 -6.33
CA SER A 171 5.68 16.25 -5.69
C SER A 171 5.61 15.99 -4.19
N VAL A 172 4.47 16.23 -3.52
CA VAL A 172 4.28 15.79 -2.12
C VAL A 172 4.46 14.27 -2.01
N LEU A 173 3.89 13.49 -2.93
CA LEU A 173 3.97 12.03 -2.87
C LEU A 173 5.40 11.52 -3.09
N VAL A 174 6.09 12.05 -4.10
CA VAL A 174 7.41 11.54 -4.53
C VAL A 174 8.59 12.19 -3.79
N ASP A 175 8.46 13.45 -3.41
CA ASP A 175 9.56 14.26 -2.86
C ASP A 175 9.42 14.56 -1.36
N LEU A 176 8.26 14.26 -0.73
CA LEU A 176 8.09 14.31 0.73
C LEU A 176 7.78 12.94 1.32
N VAL A 177 6.69 12.29 0.88
CA VAL A 177 6.20 11.04 1.48
C VAL A 177 7.18 9.88 1.24
N ALA A 178 7.61 9.66 -0.01
CA ALA A 178 8.54 8.57 -0.31
C ALA A 178 9.91 8.73 0.40
N PRO A 179 10.55 9.91 0.43
CA PRO A 179 11.77 10.12 1.21
C PRO A 179 11.56 9.94 2.71
N ALA A 180 10.44 10.40 3.28
CA ALA A 180 10.16 10.22 4.69
C ALA A 180 9.99 8.74 5.07
N ALA A 181 9.32 7.95 4.23
CA ALA A 181 9.21 6.51 4.43
C ALA A 181 10.57 5.80 4.38
N ARG A 182 11.47 6.22 3.47
CA ARG A 182 12.85 5.72 3.43
C ARG A 182 13.62 6.09 4.70
N LEU A 183 13.46 7.31 5.19
CA LEU A 183 14.07 7.77 6.43
C LEU A 183 13.58 6.95 7.64
N LEU A 184 12.29 6.60 7.71
CA LEU A 184 11.79 5.70 8.75
C LEU A 184 12.38 4.29 8.64
N GLY A 185 12.56 3.78 7.41
CA GLY A 185 13.23 2.50 7.17
C GLY A 185 14.68 2.51 7.65
N GLN A 186 15.44 3.54 7.31
CA GLN A 186 16.82 3.73 7.80
C GLN A 186 16.88 3.80 9.32
N ARG A 187 15.99 4.57 9.95
CA ARG A 187 15.93 4.68 11.41
C ARG A 187 15.61 3.36 12.11
N TRP A 188 14.81 2.51 11.48
CA TRP A 188 14.56 1.15 11.95
C TRP A 188 15.79 0.27 11.81
N GLU A 189 16.49 0.33 10.67
CA GLU A 189 17.74 -0.42 10.44
C GLU A 189 18.85 0.01 11.42
N ASP A 190 18.86 1.30 11.79
CA ASP A 190 19.79 1.87 12.77
C ASP A 190 19.36 1.66 14.24
N ASP A 191 18.31 0.87 14.50
CA ASP A 191 17.72 0.62 15.84
C ASP A 191 17.29 1.90 16.60
N THR A 192 17.04 3.01 15.89
CA THR A 192 16.60 4.29 16.49
C THR A 192 15.08 4.44 16.58
N LEU A 193 14.32 3.66 15.80
CA LEU A 193 12.87 3.55 15.89
C LEU A 193 12.48 2.08 16.01
N ASP A 194 11.43 1.82 16.78
CA ASP A 194 10.86 0.48 16.90
C ASP A 194 9.78 0.20 15.83
N PHE A 195 9.32 -1.05 15.82
CA PHE A 195 8.41 -1.56 14.82
C PHE A 195 7.07 -0.84 14.87
N MET A 196 6.59 -0.54 16.08
CA MET A 196 5.32 0.16 16.29
C MET A 196 5.40 1.58 15.76
N SER A 197 6.48 2.29 16.05
CA SER A 197 6.74 3.66 15.61
C SER A 197 6.76 3.77 14.09
N VAL A 198 7.49 2.87 13.42
CA VAL A 198 7.52 2.83 11.95
C VAL A 198 6.16 2.45 11.38
N THR A 199 5.47 1.49 11.98
CA THR A 199 4.13 1.08 11.54
C THR A 199 3.14 2.23 11.61
N VAL A 200 3.09 2.97 12.73
CA VAL A 200 2.23 4.15 12.89
C VAL A 200 2.57 5.21 11.82
N GLY A 201 3.86 5.49 11.63
CA GLY A 201 4.31 6.44 10.62
C GLY A 201 3.86 6.07 9.21
N LEU A 202 4.03 4.80 8.81
CA LEU A 202 3.63 4.31 7.50
C LEU A 202 2.11 4.30 7.30
N VAL A 203 1.33 3.95 8.35
CA VAL A 203 -0.15 4.02 8.30
C VAL A 203 -0.61 5.45 8.07
N LEU A 204 -0.05 6.41 8.80
CA LEU A 204 -0.41 7.81 8.62
C LEU A 204 -0.02 8.33 7.23
N MET A 205 1.15 7.94 6.71
CA MET A 205 1.55 8.24 5.33
C MET A 205 0.59 7.65 4.29
N HIS A 206 0.14 6.40 4.48
CA HIS A 206 -0.87 5.78 3.61
C HIS A 206 -2.17 6.59 3.58
N GLU A 207 -2.64 7.04 4.73
CA GLU A 207 -3.84 7.86 4.82
C GLU A 207 -3.65 9.22 4.12
N MET A 208 -2.48 9.85 4.27
CA MET A 208 -2.17 11.11 3.58
C MET A 208 -2.13 10.94 2.05
N ILE A 209 -1.56 9.84 1.54
CA ILE A 209 -1.58 9.52 0.10
C ILE A 209 -3.01 9.46 -0.41
N HIS A 210 -3.89 8.74 0.30
CA HIS A 210 -5.28 8.62 -0.10
C HIS A 210 -6.04 9.96 -0.05
N ALA A 211 -5.82 10.77 0.98
CA ALA A 211 -6.42 12.10 1.08
C ALA A 211 -6.05 12.99 -0.13
N LEU A 212 -4.77 13.00 -0.51
CA LEU A 212 -4.28 13.74 -1.68
C LEU A 212 -4.82 13.19 -3.01
N GLY A 213 -5.04 11.88 -3.11
CA GLY A 213 -5.59 11.23 -4.30
C GLY A 213 -7.05 11.58 -4.58
N TYR A 214 -7.88 11.71 -3.54
CA TYR A 214 -9.29 12.09 -3.66
C TYR A 214 -9.47 13.52 -4.16
N GLU A 215 -8.71 14.48 -3.64
CA GLU A 215 -8.82 15.90 -4.03
C GLU A 215 -8.50 16.15 -5.51
N VAL A 216 -7.75 15.25 -6.14
CA VAL A 216 -7.32 15.35 -7.54
C VAL A 216 -8.29 14.64 -8.49
N HIS A 217 -9.12 13.70 -8.00
CA HIS A 217 -10.01 12.87 -8.83
C HIS A 217 -11.36 13.50 -9.19
N ASP A 218 -11.72 14.65 -8.62
CA ASP A 218 -13.00 15.33 -8.90
C ASP A 218 -13.05 16.04 -10.27
N GLY A 219 -12.13 15.74 -11.19
CA GLY A 219 -12.10 16.26 -12.56
C GLY A 219 -13.02 15.48 -13.53
N PRO A 220 -13.46 16.08 -14.66
CA PRO A 220 -14.26 15.38 -15.66
C PRO A 220 -13.51 14.15 -16.20
N GLN A 221 -14.09 12.96 -16.02
CA GLN A 221 -13.54 11.74 -16.59
C GLN A 221 -13.86 11.73 -18.09
N GLU A 222 -12.85 11.94 -18.93
CA GLU A 222 -13.04 11.95 -20.39
C GLU A 222 -13.61 10.60 -20.85
N SER A 223 -14.71 10.65 -21.61
CA SER A 223 -15.30 9.46 -22.21
C SER A 223 -14.39 8.95 -23.34
N GLY A 224 -13.55 7.97 -23.02
CA GLY A 224 -12.63 7.33 -23.95
C GLY A 224 -12.30 5.90 -23.54
N VAL A 225 -11.57 5.17 -24.40
CA VAL A 225 -11.10 3.82 -24.06
C VAL A 225 -10.10 3.93 -22.90
N MET A 226 -10.45 3.34 -21.76
CA MET A 226 -9.67 3.40 -20.51
C MET A 226 -8.46 2.48 -20.58
N ARG A 227 -7.26 3.02 -20.32
CA ARG A 227 -6.04 2.20 -20.17
C ARG A 227 -6.06 1.50 -18.82
N ARG A 228 -5.62 0.25 -18.77
CA ARG A 228 -5.69 -0.60 -17.57
C ARG A 228 -4.30 -1.07 -17.16
N VAL A 229 -3.94 -0.85 -15.90
CA VAL A 229 -2.67 -1.32 -15.33
C VAL A 229 -2.93 -2.21 -14.12
N MET A 230 -2.22 -3.34 -14.06
CA MET A 230 -2.07 -4.11 -12.82
C MET A 230 -0.78 -3.67 -12.14
N LEU A 231 -0.86 -3.14 -10.93
CA LEU A 231 0.29 -2.82 -10.09
C LEU A 231 0.35 -3.87 -8.98
N ALA A 232 1.47 -4.57 -8.85
CA ALA A 232 1.60 -5.65 -7.88
C ALA A 232 2.93 -5.66 -7.17
N SER A 233 2.96 -6.20 -5.95
CA SER A 233 4.22 -6.51 -5.27
C SER A 233 4.73 -7.88 -5.71
N ALA A 234 6.06 -8.03 -5.78
CA ALA A 234 6.67 -9.34 -5.97
C ALA A 234 6.27 -10.27 -4.80
N PRO A 235 6.02 -11.58 -5.05
CA PRO A 235 5.57 -12.51 -4.01
C PRO A 235 6.44 -12.46 -2.75
N GLY A 236 5.80 -12.37 -1.59
CA GLY A 236 6.46 -12.24 -0.30
C GLY A 236 6.97 -10.83 0.07
N SER A 237 6.74 -9.82 -0.78
CA SER A 237 7.06 -8.42 -0.45
C SER A 237 5.89 -7.73 0.26
N GLN A 238 6.22 -6.99 1.33
CA GLN A 238 5.28 -6.15 2.08
C GLN A 238 5.45 -4.65 1.78
N HIS A 239 6.27 -4.30 0.77
CA HIS A 239 6.54 -2.91 0.39
C HIS A 239 5.41 -2.34 -0.49
N VAL A 240 4.29 -1.97 0.13
CA VAL A 240 3.06 -1.53 -0.56
C VAL A 240 2.97 -0.01 -0.72
N LEU A 241 3.56 0.78 0.18
CA LEU A 241 3.47 2.25 0.14
C LEU A 241 3.86 2.85 -1.22
N GLY A 242 4.97 2.36 -1.81
CA GLY A 242 5.41 2.81 -3.13
C GLY A 242 4.40 2.50 -4.23
N LEU A 243 3.72 1.35 -4.17
CA LEU A 243 2.66 1.01 -5.11
C LEU A 243 1.43 1.89 -4.93
N SER A 244 1.08 2.29 -3.70
CA SER A 244 0.02 3.26 -3.46
C SER A 244 0.33 4.61 -4.12
N ILE A 245 1.57 5.09 -4.00
CA ILE A 245 2.00 6.33 -4.68
C ILE A 245 1.88 6.18 -6.20
N VAL A 246 2.45 5.11 -6.78
CA VAL A 246 2.37 4.86 -8.23
C VAL A 246 0.91 4.75 -8.68
N SER A 247 0.05 4.12 -7.88
CA SER A 247 -1.38 4.02 -8.16
C SER A 247 -2.04 5.39 -8.35
N GLU A 248 -1.76 6.35 -7.47
CA GLU A 248 -2.32 7.71 -7.59
C GLU A 248 -1.85 8.43 -8.86
N PHE A 249 -0.60 8.25 -9.28
CA PHE A 249 -0.10 8.81 -10.54
C PHE A 249 -0.84 8.25 -11.77
N PHE A 250 -1.02 6.92 -11.82
CA PHE A 250 -1.73 6.29 -12.92
C PHE A 250 -3.21 6.68 -12.94
N ARG A 251 -3.86 6.70 -11.78
CA ARG A 251 -5.26 7.12 -11.66
C ARG A 251 -5.46 8.59 -12.08
N LYS A 252 -4.59 9.50 -11.62
CA LYS A 252 -4.54 10.92 -12.05
C LYS A 252 -4.37 11.07 -13.57
N ALA A 253 -3.64 10.15 -14.19
CA ALA A 253 -3.46 10.10 -15.65
C ALA A 253 -4.61 9.40 -16.40
N GLY A 254 -5.73 9.09 -15.73
CA GLY A 254 -6.92 8.48 -16.33
C GLY A 254 -6.82 6.96 -16.54
N TRP A 255 -5.86 6.28 -15.91
CA TRP A 255 -5.77 4.82 -15.99
C TRP A 255 -6.67 4.16 -14.94
N GLN A 256 -7.29 3.04 -15.33
CA GLN A 256 -7.89 2.12 -14.39
C GLN A 256 -6.77 1.28 -13.74
N VAL A 257 -6.59 1.45 -12.44
CA VAL A 257 -5.55 0.75 -11.67
C VAL A 257 -6.15 -0.37 -10.86
N VAL A 258 -5.62 -1.59 -11.04
CA VAL A 258 -5.83 -2.72 -10.14
C VAL A 258 -4.55 -2.89 -9.32
N LEU A 259 -4.67 -2.70 -8.00
CA LEU A 259 -3.57 -2.93 -7.06
C LEU A 259 -3.70 -4.35 -6.51
N GLU A 260 -2.67 -5.18 -6.70
CA GLU A 260 -2.66 -6.57 -6.25
C GLU A 260 -1.50 -6.81 -5.27
N VAL A 261 -1.84 -6.97 -3.99
CA VAL A 261 -0.89 -7.30 -2.92
C VAL A 261 -1.08 -8.77 -2.58
N SER A 262 -0.56 -9.62 -3.46
CA SER A 262 -0.70 -11.07 -3.33
C SER A 262 0.57 -11.70 -2.72
N PRO A 263 0.44 -12.57 -1.71
CA PRO A 263 1.60 -13.28 -1.14
C PRO A 263 2.17 -14.34 -2.09
N SER A 264 1.44 -14.77 -3.12
CA SER A 264 1.83 -15.89 -3.97
C SER A 264 1.83 -15.58 -5.48
N ARG A 265 2.71 -16.27 -6.21
CA ARG A 265 2.74 -16.27 -7.69
C ARG A 265 1.40 -16.72 -8.30
N ALA A 266 0.74 -17.69 -7.68
CA ALA A 266 -0.53 -18.23 -8.17
C ALA A 266 -1.65 -17.19 -8.16
N GLU A 267 -1.71 -16.36 -7.12
CA GLU A 267 -2.72 -15.30 -7.02
C GLU A 267 -2.45 -14.16 -7.99
N LEU A 268 -1.19 -13.79 -8.21
CA LEU A 268 -0.81 -12.83 -9.26
C LEU A 268 -1.20 -13.33 -10.66
N CYS A 269 -0.96 -14.61 -10.97
CA CYS A 269 -1.39 -15.21 -12.23
C CYS A 269 -2.91 -15.22 -12.39
N ARG A 270 -3.65 -15.47 -11.30
CA ARG A 270 -5.12 -15.38 -11.31
C ARG A 270 -5.58 -13.95 -11.56
N ALA A 271 -4.99 -12.96 -10.88
CA ALA A 271 -5.34 -11.56 -11.06
C ALA A 271 -5.12 -11.09 -12.50
N VAL A 272 -3.93 -11.34 -13.06
CA VAL A 272 -3.59 -10.94 -14.44
C VAL A 272 -4.42 -11.67 -15.50
N GLY A 273 -4.90 -12.89 -15.20
CA GLY A 273 -5.73 -13.70 -16.11
C GLY A 273 -7.23 -13.38 -16.05
N ASN A 274 -7.71 -12.72 -14.98
CA ASN A 274 -9.13 -12.38 -14.85
C ASN A 274 -9.54 -11.23 -15.78
N GLU A 275 -8.62 -10.30 -16.04
CA GLU A 275 -8.92 -9.03 -16.70
C GLU A 275 -7.90 -8.70 -17.78
N TRP A 276 -8.25 -7.77 -18.68
CA TRP A 276 -7.30 -7.26 -19.65
C TRP A 276 -6.48 -6.14 -19.01
N PHE A 277 -5.15 -6.24 -19.11
CA PHE A 277 -4.22 -5.21 -18.68
C PHE A 277 -3.33 -4.79 -19.84
N ASP A 278 -3.26 -3.48 -20.08
CA ASP A 278 -2.37 -2.87 -21.06
C ASP A 278 -0.93 -2.81 -20.56
N LEU A 279 -0.74 -2.88 -19.23
CA LEU A 279 0.56 -2.80 -18.56
C LEU A 279 0.52 -3.59 -17.24
N VAL A 280 1.65 -4.20 -16.88
CA VAL A 280 1.87 -4.77 -15.55
C VAL A 280 3.06 -4.06 -14.89
N GLY A 281 2.87 -3.50 -13.71
CA GLY A 281 3.94 -2.97 -12.87
C GLY A 281 4.24 -3.93 -11.71
N LEU A 282 5.51 -4.30 -11.53
CA LEU A 282 5.96 -5.13 -10.41
C LEU A 282 6.91 -4.34 -9.51
N SER A 283 6.53 -4.19 -8.24
CA SER A 283 7.38 -3.64 -7.18
C SER A 283 8.16 -4.77 -6.50
N VAL A 284 9.48 -4.74 -6.62
CA VAL A 284 10.41 -5.70 -6.03
C VAL A 284 11.09 -5.07 -4.83
N GLY A 285 10.88 -5.67 -3.66
CA GLY A 285 11.35 -5.13 -2.40
C GLY A 285 12.71 -5.65 -1.96
N LEU A 286 12.96 -6.94 -2.24
CA LEU A 286 14.07 -7.68 -1.66
C LEU A 286 15.00 -8.21 -2.75
N GLU A 287 16.31 -8.20 -2.48
CA GLU A 287 17.32 -8.77 -3.38
C GLU A 287 17.10 -10.26 -3.64
N SER A 288 16.64 -11.01 -2.63
CA SER A 288 16.32 -12.44 -2.77
C SER A 288 15.23 -12.74 -3.79
N GLN A 289 14.40 -11.76 -4.16
CA GLN A 289 13.34 -11.91 -5.16
C GLN A 289 13.85 -11.82 -6.60
N LEU A 290 15.04 -11.26 -6.82
CA LEU A 290 15.58 -11.02 -8.17
C LEU A 290 15.83 -12.33 -8.94
N ALA A 291 16.28 -13.38 -8.24
CA ALA A 291 16.56 -14.68 -8.86
C ALA A 291 15.32 -15.33 -9.50
N ASP A 292 14.15 -15.16 -8.88
CA ASP A 292 12.88 -15.74 -9.33
C ASP A 292 12.07 -14.82 -10.26
N LEU A 293 12.52 -13.58 -10.43
CA LEU A 293 11.81 -12.56 -11.18
C LEU A 293 11.64 -12.89 -12.67
N PRO A 294 12.63 -13.41 -13.42
CA PRO A 294 12.44 -13.78 -14.83
C PRO A 294 11.36 -14.85 -15.01
N ALA A 295 11.34 -15.85 -14.11
CA ALA A 295 10.33 -16.89 -14.12
C ALA A 295 8.93 -16.32 -13.80
N LEU A 296 8.84 -15.42 -12.82
CA LEU A 296 7.59 -14.72 -12.50
C LEU A 296 7.05 -13.95 -13.71
N VAL A 297 7.86 -13.10 -14.33
CA VAL A 297 7.47 -12.32 -15.51
C VAL A 297 6.99 -13.23 -16.65
N GLY A 298 7.73 -14.32 -16.91
CA GLY A 298 7.32 -15.32 -17.90
C GLY A 298 5.97 -15.96 -17.59
N THR A 299 5.69 -16.29 -16.32
CA THR A 299 4.39 -16.86 -15.93
C THR A 299 3.24 -15.86 -16.03
N LEU A 300 3.46 -14.58 -15.68
CA LEU A 300 2.44 -13.54 -15.77
C LEU A 300 2.05 -13.27 -17.22
N ARG A 301 3.03 -13.22 -18.14
CA ARG A 301 2.75 -13.07 -19.58
C ARG A 301 1.92 -14.22 -20.13
N LYS A 302 2.25 -15.46 -19.73
CA LYS A 302 1.48 -16.66 -20.15
C LYS A 302 0.05 -16.68 -19.60
N ALA A 303 -0.16 -16.16 -18.39
CA ALA A 303 -1.47 -16.11 -17.75
C ALA A 303 -2.32 -14.91 -18.19
N SER A 304 -1.69 -13.86 -18.73
CA SER A 304 -2.37 -12.62 -19.10
C SER A 304 -3.32 -12.81 -20.29
N ARG A 305 -4.42 -12.05 -20.27
CA ARG A 305 -5.34 -11.95 -21.42
C ARG A 305 -4.75 -11.12 -22.56
N ASN A 306 -3.82 -10.21 -22.25
CA ASN A 306 -2.98 -9.56 -23.23
C ASN A 306 -1.82 -10.52 -23.55
N PRO A 307 -1.57 -10.92 -24.81
CA PRO A 307 -0.50 -11.87 -25.13
C PRO A 307 0.91 -11.32 -24.86
N GLN A 308 1.08 -9.99 -24.90
CA GLN A 308 2.38 -9.33 -24.73
C GLN A 308 2.23 -8.03 -23.93
N PRO A 309 1.79 -8.09 -22.66
CA PRO A 309 1.70 -6.90 -21.85
C PRO A 309 3.14 -6.43 -21.54
N PRO A 310 3.45 -5.13 -21.76
CA PRO A 310 4.67 -4.56 -21.21
C PRO A 310 4.68 -4.71 -19.69
N VAL A 311 5.86 -5.02 -19.15
CA VAL A 311 6.13 -5.18 -17.73
C VAL A 311 7.14 -4.12 -17.31
N LEU A 312 6.75 -3.28 -16.37
CA LEU A 312 7.64 -2.34 -15.71
C LEU A 312 8.05 -2.90 -14.35
N LEU A 313 9.33 -2.77 -14.02
CA LEU A 313 9.85 -3.10 -12.71
C LEU A 313 10.10 -1.81 -11.93
N GLY A 314 10.00 -1.90 -10.61
CA GLY A 314 10.38 -0.82 -9.71
C GLY A 314 10.51 -1.37 -8.30
N GLY A 315 10.71 -0.47 -7.33
CA GLY A 315 10.86 -0.85 -5.92
C GLY A 315 12.29 -0.63 -5.40
N PRO A 316 12.46 -0.70 -4.07
CA PRO A 316 13.68 -0.23 -3.40
C PRO A 316 14.94 -1.00 -3.78
N VAL A 317 14.84 -2.28 -4.17
CA VAL A 317 16.01 -3.08 -4.57
C VAL A 317 16.76 -2.46 -5.76
N PHE A 318 16.04 -1.83 -6.69
CA PHE A 318 16.62 -1.21 -7.88
C PHE A 318 17.24 0.16 -7.60
N LEU A 319 16.95 0.78 -6.44
CA LEU A 319 17.61 2.00 -6.01
C LEU A 319 18.99 1.72 -5.37
N GLN A 320 19.23 0.47 -4.97
CA GLN A 320 20.48 0.04 -4.35
C GLN A 320 21.44 -0.60 -5.38
N ARG A 321 20.96 -0.90 -6.59
CA ARG A 321 21.65 -1.70 -7.60
C ARG A 321 21.46 -1.09 -9.00
N ASP A 322 22.36 -0.19 -9.37
CA ASP A 322 22.38 0.45 -10.70
C ASP A 322 22.94 -0.46 -11.82
N ASP A 323 23.49 -1.63 -11.48
CA ASP A 323 24.05 -2.61 -12.42
C ASP A 323 23.02 -3.54 -13.06
N LEU A 324 21.76 -3.47 -12.61
CA LEU A 324 20.67 -4.33 -13.07
C LEU A 324 20.00 -3.77 -14.32
N ASP A 325 19.74 -4.64 -15.29
CA ASP A 325 19.06 -4.29 -16.53
C ASP A 325 17.70 -4.99 -16.63
N ALA A 326 16.68 -4.26 -17.11
CA ALA A 326 15.32 -4.77 -17.22
C ALA A 326 15.20 -6.02 -18.10
N ALA A 327 16.02 -6.13 -19.15
CA ALA A 327 16.02 -7.24 -20.09
C ALA A 327 16.45 -8.56 -19.42
N GLN A 328 17.29 -8.51 -18.38
CA GLN A 328 17.68 -9.69 -17.59
C GLN A 328 16.48 -10.38 -16.94
N PHE A 329 15.40 -9.63 -16.70
CA PHE A 329 14.18 -10.10 -16.06
C PHE A 329 13.02 -10.28 -17.05
N GLY A 330 13.25 -10.06 -18.35
CA GLY A 330 12.19 -10.09 -19.36
C GLY A 330 11.19 -8.92 -19.25
N ALA A 331 11.59 -7.82 -18.62
CA ALA A 331 10.80 -6.60 -18.48
C ALA A 331 11.22 -5.52 -19.48
N GLN A 332 10.39 -4.50 -19.64
CA GLN A 332 10.63 -3.39 -20.58
C GLN A 332 11.53 -2.31 -19.99
N ALA A 333 11.36 -2.00 -18.70
CA ALA A 333 12.18 -1.00 -18.02
C ALA A 333 12.13 -1.19 -16.51
N ILE A 334 13.13 -0.62 -15.82
CA ILE A 334 13.18 -0.44 -14.37
C ILE A 334 12.94 1.04 -14.11
N CYS A 335 11.95 1.36 -13.27
CA CYS A 335 11.54 2.70 -12.91
C CYS A 335 12.04 3.04 -11.50
N ARG A 336 12.61 4.23 -11.32
CA ARG A 336 13.11 4.73 -10.03
C ARG A 336 12.04 5.43 -9.21
N ASP A 337 11.03 6.01 -9.86
CA ASP A 337 9.91 6.66 -9.20
C ASP A 337 8.59 6.56 -9.99
N ALA A 338 7.52 7.12 -9.41
CA ALA A 338 6.19 7.12 -10.01
C ALA A 338 6.12 7.96 -11.29
N ARG A 339 6.86 9.07 -11.39
CA ARG A 339 6.88 9.95 -12.57
C ARG A 339 7.47 9.23 -13.77
N GLU A 340 8.62 8.58 -13.57
CA GLU A 340 9.29 7.78 -14.60
C GLU A 340 8.39 6.62 -15.06
N SER A 341 7.76 5.92 -14.12
CA SER A 341 6.86 4.80 -14.45
C SER A 341 5.68 5.23 -15.33
N LEU A 342 5.08 6.39 -15.04
CA LEU A 342 3.97 6.92 -15.83
C LEU A 342 4.43 7.37 -17.23
N GLY A 343 5.58 8.04 -17.32
CA GLY A 343 6.17 8.46 -18.59
C GLY A 343 6.48 7.28 -19.51
N LEU A 344 7.12 6.24 -18.97
CA LEU A 344 7.42 5.02 -19.71
C LEU A 344 6.15 4.25 -20.10
N ALA A 345 5.19 4.13 -19.19
CA ALA A 345 3.90 3.51 -19.48
C ALA A 345 3.19 4.18 -20.67
N ALA A 346 3.19 5.51 -20.74
CA ALA A 346 2.60 6.26 -21.84
C ALA A 346 3.31 6.00 -23.18
N SER A 347 4.64 5.78 -23.17
CA SER A 347 5.40 5.45 -24.38
C SER A 347 5.29 3.99 -24.82
N LEU A 348 5.02 3.05 -23.90
CA LEU A 348 4.94 1.62 -24.20
C LEU A 348 3.54 1.21 -24.64
N VAL A 349 2.51 1.85 -24.08
CA VAL A 349 1.11 1.63 -24.45
C VAL A 349 0.75 2.64 -25.53
N VAL A 350 1.35 2.46 -26.71
CA VAL A 350 0.99 3.18 -27.93
C VAL A 350 -0.29 2.59 -28.48
N ARG A 351 -1.25 3.45 -28.83
CA ARG A 351 -2.40 3.06 -29.65
C ARG A 351 -2.06 3.21 -31.12
#